data_AF-A0A1J6JWV4-F1
#
_entry.id   AF-A0A1J6JWV4-F1
#
_cell.length_a   1.000
_cell.length_b   1.000
_cell.length_c   1.000
_cell.angle_alpha   90.00
_cell.angle_beta   90.00
_cell.angle_gamma   90.00
#
_symmetry.space_group_name_H-M   'P 1'
#
loop_
_entity.id
_entity.type
_entity.pdbx_description
1 polymer ?
#
loop_
_entity_poly.entity_id
_entity_poly.type
_entity_poly.pdbx_seq_one_letter_code
_entity_poly.pdbx_strand_id
1 'polypeptide(L)'
;MAVSWRSCLSLLVVIMLAINNVTASNSPEEAKQFQSLNNSTMANRLSEENVPNHEKHAVDDPDMVASMVDMSIRNSTERRKLGFFSCGSGNPIDDCWRCDRNWQRNRKRLADCAIGFGRNAIGGRDGKYYVVTDAGDDDPVNPRPGTLRHAVIQDRPLWIVFKRDMVITLKQELIMNSFKTIDGRGVNVHIAYGACITVQFVTNIIIHGINIHDCKPTGNAMVRSSPGHYGWRTMADGDGISIFGSSHVWVDHNSLANCADGLIDAIMGSTAITISNNYFTHHNEVMLLGHSDSYVRDKIMQVTIAYNHFGEGLIQRMPRCRHGYFHVVNNDYTHWEMYAIGGSASPTINSQGNRYLAPANPFAKQVTHRVEPSEGEWKRWNWRSDGDLMLNGAYFTPSGRGAGASYARASSLAAKSSSLVGTLTSNAGALNCRRGRQC
;
A
#
# COMPACT_ATOMS: atom_id res chain seq x y z
N MET A 1 -93.67 -8.28 -4.33
CA MET A 1 -93.99 -9.02 -5.57
C MET A 1 -93.05 -8.53 -6.67
N ALA A 2 -92.10 -9.39 -7.07
CA ALA A 2 -91.82 -9.85 -8.44
C ALA A 2 -91.05 -8.82 -9.31
N VAL A 3 -89.71 -8.90 -9.43
CA VAL A 3 -88.84 -9.77 -10.29
C VAL A 3 -88.89 -9.42 -11.78
N SER A 4 -87.75 -8.96 -12.34
CA SER A 4 -87.16 -9.29 -13.66
C SER A 4 -86.00 -8.30 -13.94
N TRP A 5 -84.70 -8.61 -13.84
CA TRP A 5 -83.76 -9.38 -14.70
C TRP A 5 -83.22 -8.68 -15.98
N ARG A 6 -81.89 -8.42 -15.93
CA ARG A 6 -80.86 -8.37 -17.02
C ARG A 6 -80.85 -7.10 -17.91
N SER A 7 -79.74 -6.51 -18.35
CA SER A 7 -78.29 -6.69 -18.19
C SER A 7 -77.58 -5.52 -18.92
N CYS A 8 -76.30 -5.28 -18.61
CA CYS A 8 -75.28 -4.54 -19.39
C CYS A 8 -75.41 -2.99 -19.48
N LEU A 9 -74.50 -2.26 -18.84
CA LEU A 9 -73.34 -1.62 -19.50
C LEU A 9 -72.58 -0.71 -18.51
N SER A 10 -71.31 -1.04 -18.34
CA SER A 10 -70.14 -0.25 -17.92
C SER A 10 -70.35 1.24 -17.59
N LEU A 11 -70.11 1.61 -16.32
CA LEU A 11 -69.86 3.00 -15.94
C LEU A 11 -68.38 3.33 -16.24
N LEU A 12 -68.13 3.89 -17.42
CA LEU A 12 -66.85 4.50 -17.78
C LEU A 12 -66.96 6.01 -17.50
N VAL A 13 -66.28 6.47 -16.46
CA VAL A 13 -66.12 7.90 -16.16
C VAL A 13 -65.22 8.50 -17.25
N VAL A 14 -65.80 9.41 -18.03
CA VAL A 14 -65.10 10.23 -19.02
C VAL A 14 -64.28 11.29 -18.28
N ILE A 15 -62.96 11.11 -18.23
CA ILE A 15 -62.01 12.20 -18.00
C ILE A 15 -61.59 12.71 -19.39
N MET A 16 -62.02 13.93 -19.71
CA MET A 16 -61.64 14.65 -20.93
C MET A 16 -60.11 14.92 -20.94
N LEU A 17 -59.48 14.47 -22.01
CA LEU A 17 -58.14 14.85 -22.44
C LEU A 17 -58.11 16.31 -22.91
N ALA A 18 -57.12 17.08 -22.43
CA ALA A 18 -56.55 18.18 -23.17
C ALA A 18 -55.02 18.07 -23.08
N ILE A 19 -54.42 17.79 -24.23
CA ILE A 19 -52.98 17.72 -24.48
C ILE A 19 -52.41 19.14 -24.41
N ASN A 20 -51.29 19.33 -23.70
CA ASN A 20 -50.26 20.26 -24.15
C ASN A 20 -48.88 19.88 -23.61
N ASN A 21 -47.94 19.86 -24.56
CA ASN A 21 -46.51 19.61 -24.45
C ASN A 21 -45.86 20.22 -23.20
N VAL A 22 -45.15 19.41 -22.42
CA VAL A 22 -44.10 19.89 -21.52
C VAL A 22 -42.80 19.19 -21.89
N THR A 23 -41.92 20.01 -22.44
CA THR A 23 -40.51 19.78 -22.70
C THR A 23 -39.76 19.28 -21.47
N ALA A 24 -38.80 18.40 -21.71
CA ALA A 24 -37.84 17.92 -20.74
C ALA A 24 -37.16 19.04 -19.95
N SER A 25 -37.15 18.90 -18.62
CA SER A 25 -36.13 19.50 -17.76
C SER A 25 -35.96 18.61 -16.52
N ASN A 26 -35.00 17.69 -16.56
CA ASN A 26 -34.52 16.99 -15.37
C ASN A 26 -33.79 18.01 -14.47
N SER A 27 -34.27 18.21 -13.24
CA SER A 27 -33.55 18.96 -12.20
C SER A 27 -32.53 18.03 -11.51
N PRO A 28 -31.27 18.45 -11.33
CA PRO A 28 -30.17 17.60 -10.85
C PRO A 28 -30.03 17.66 -9.32
N GLU A 29 -31.06 17.31 -8.57
CA GLU A 29 -30.99 17.31 -7.09
C GLU A 29 -30.83 15.93 -6.44
N GLU A 30 -30.95 14.84 -7.18
CA GLU A 30 -30.68 13.49 -6.65
C GLU A 30 -29.26 12.95 -6.97
N ALA A 31 -28.43 13.73 -7.70
CA ALA A 31 -27.02 13.40 -7.97
C ALA A 31 -26.04 13.96 -6.91
N LYS A 32 -26.53 14.40 -5.74
CA LYS A 32 -25.75 15.07 -4.69
C LYS A 32 -25.46 14.20 -3.46
N GLN A 33 -25.39 12.87 -3.61
CA GLN A 33 -24.97 11.97 -2.52
C GLN A 33 -23.63 11.25 -2.76
N PHE A 34 -22.82 11.74 -3.71
CA PHE A 34 -21.43 11.30 -3.91
C PHE A 34 -20.47 12.48 -4.15
N GLN A 35 -20.65 13.57 -3.40
CA GLN A 35 -19.57 14.56 -3.25
C GLN A 35 -18.76 14.16 -2.01
N SER A 36 -17.63 13.53 -2.30
CA SER A 36 -16.51 13.37 -1.37
C SER A 36 -16.33 14.65 -0.56
N LEU A 37 -16.28 14.49 0.76
CA LEU A 37 -15.88 15.52 1.69
C LEU A 37 -14.56 16.16 1.20
N ASN A 38 -14.64 17.38 0.70
CA ASN A 38 -13.48 18.24 0.44
C ASN A 38 -12.89 18.69 1.79
N ASN A 39 -12.31 17.75 2.54
CA ASN A 39 -11.25 18.10 3.47
C ASN A 39 -9.99 18.28 2.62
N SER A 40 -9.49 19.52 2.55
CA SER A 40 -8.24 19.79 1.85
C SER A 40 -7.12 19.00 2.51
N THR A 41 -6.65 17.94 1.85
CA THR A 41 -5.50 17.14 2.28
C THR A 41 -4.26 18.04 2.42
N MET A 42 -3.30 17.66 3.27
CA MET A 42 -2.03 18.37 3.40
C MET A 42 -1.29 18.54 2.06
N ALA A 43 -1.47 17.57 1.15
CA ALA A 43 -0.92 17.59 -0.20
C ALA A 43 -1.37 18.81 -1.01
N ASN A 44 -2.63 19.23 -0.89
CA ASN A 44 -3.20 20.35 -1.66
C ASN A 44 -2.68 21.73 -1.21
N ARG A 45 -1.96 21.83 -0.08
CA ARG A 45 -1.51 23.11 0.50
C ARG A 45 0.00 23.34 0.44
N LEU A 46 0.79 22.34 0.04
CA LEU A 46 2.24 22.48 -0.12
C LEU A 46 2.55 23.03 -1.52
N SER A 47 3.31 24.12 -1.59
CA SER A 47 3.81 24.63 -2.88
C SER A 47 4.75 23.60 -3.48
N GLU A 48 4.55 23.27 -4.76
CA GLU A 48 5.32 22.21 -5.44
C GLU A 48 6.85 22.47 -5.40
N GLU A 49 7.28 23.72 -5.27
CA GLU A 49 8.70 24.11 -5.15
C GLU A 49 9.41 23.53 -3.92
N ASN A 50 8.68 23.21 -2.84
CA ASN A 50 9.26 22.71 -1.59
C ASN A 50 9.38 21.18 -1.52
N VAL A 51 8.94 20.45 -2.55
CA VAL A 51 9.05 18.99 -2.61
C VAL A 51 10.44 18.60 -3.12
N PRO A 52 11.22 17.77 -2.39
CA PRO A 52 12.53 17.33 -2.85
C PRO A 52 12.46 16.63 -4.22
N ASN A 53 13.39 16.96 -5.13
CA ASN A 53 13.49 16.26 -6.42
C ASN A 53 14.19 14.90 -6.24
N HIS A 54 13.44 13.81 -6.46
CA HIS A 54 13.92 12.43 -6.37
C HIS A 54 14.10 11.75 -7.73
N GLU A 55 14.13 12.48 -8.84
CA GLU A 55 14.32 11.92 -10.19
C GLU A 55 15.53 10.96 -10.26
N LYS A 56 16.65 11.32 -9.62
CA LYS A 56 17.86 10.48 -9.55
C LYS A 56 17.68 9.15 -8.80
N HIS A 57 16.63 8.99 -8.01
CA HIS A 57 16.32 7.76 -7.27
C HIS A 57 15.39 6.84 -8.06
N ALA A 58 14.65 7.40 -9.03
CA ALA A 58 13.94 6.60 -10.01
C ALA A 58 14.95 5.96 -10.97
N VAL A 59 14.70 4.73 -11.37
CA VAL A 59 15.54 3.99 -12.30
C VAL A 59 14.99 4.15 -13.71
N ASP A 60 15.82 4.56 -14.67
CA ASP A 60 15.39 4.76 -16.06
C ASP A 60 14.95 3.46 -16.74
N ASP A 61 15.66 2.36 -16.46
CA ASP A 61 15.37 1.03 -16.98
C ASP A 61 15.01 0.04 -15.86
N PRO A 62 13.71 -0.28 -15.69
CA PRO A 62 13.26 -1.29 -14.74
C PRO A 62 13.88 -2.68 -14.96
N ASP A 63 14.22 -3.09 -16.19
CA ASP A 63 14.82 -4.41 -16.49
C ASP A 63 16.18 -4.57 -15.79
N MET A 64 16.93 -3.48 -15.73
CA MET A 64 18.19 -3.42 -14.99
C MET A 64 17.95 -3.76 -13.51
N VAL A 65 16.81 -3.36 -12.93
CA VAL A 65 16.45 -3.71 -11.55
C VAL A 65 16.17 -5.21 -11.42
N ALA A 66 15.33 -5.81 -12.28
CA ALA A 66 15.11 -7.26 -12.24
C ALA A 66 16.40 -8.04 -12.41
N SER A 67 17.24 -7.70 -13.39
CA SER A 67 18.49 -8.44 -13.63
C SER A 67 19.47 -8.34 -12.46
N MET A 68 19.57 -7.16 -11.83
CA MET A 68 20.34 -6.98 -10.59
C MET A 68 19.77 -7.81 -9.44
N VAL A 69 18.45 -7.83 -9.27
CA VAL A 69 17.78 -8.62 -8.22
C VAL A 69 17.96 -10.11 -8.48
N ASP A 70 17.77 -10.58 -9.70
CA ASP A 70 17.97 -11.98 -10.11
C ASP A 70 19.41 -12.42 -9.88
N MET A 71 20.38 -11.59 -10.24
CA MET A 71 21.79 -11.86 -9.97
C MET A 71 22.06 -11.92 -8.47
N SER A 72 21.48 -11.03 -7.67
CA SER A 72 21.58 -11.05 -6.20
C SER A 72 20.96 -12.33 -5.61
N ILE A 73 19.77 -12.71 -6.07
CA ILE A 73 19.07 -13.92 -5.67
C ILE A 73 19.92 -15.15 -6.06
N ARG A 74 20.42 -15.24 -7.29
CA ARG A 74 21.29 -16.33 -7.74
C ARG A 74 22.57 -16.43 -6.92
N ASN A 75 23.28 -15.32 -6.71
CA ASN A 75 24.48 -15.29 -5.88
C ASN A 75 24.19 -15.73 -4.45
N SER A 76 23.06 -15.29 -3.88
CA SER A 76 22.64 -15.73 -2.56
C SER A 76 22.28 -17.23 -2.54
N THR A 77 21.64 -17.74 -3.60
CA THR A 77 21.22 -19.14 -3.74
C THR A 77 22.41 -20.07 -3.97
N GLU A 78 23.38 -19.69 -4.79
CA GLU A 78 24.63 -20.46 -5.00
C GLU A 78 25.48 -20.50 -3.72
N ARG A 79 25.58 -19.38 -2.98
CA ARG A 79 26.16 -19.40 -1.62
C ARG A 79 25.37 -20.32 -0.67
N ARG A 80 24.05 -20.49 -0.87
CA ARG A 80 23.19 -21.37 -0.06
C ARG A 80 23.24 -22.85 -0.47
N LYS A 81 23.58 -23.19 -1.74
CA LYS A 81 23.82 -24.58 -2.21
C LYS A 81 25.04 -25.24 -1.56
N LEU A 82 25.90 -24.45 -0.91
CA LEU A 82 26.97 -24.93 -0.03
C LEU A 82 26.46 -25.40 1.36
N GLY A 83 25.14 -25.51 1.56
CA GLY A 83 24.52 -26.28 2.65
C GLY A 83 24.19 -25.52 3.94
N PHE A 84 24.21 -24.18 3.97
CA PHE A 84 24.25 -23.46 5.26
C PHE A 84 23.06 -22.51 5.56
N PHE A 85 22.23 -22.06 4.61
CA PHE A 85 21.30 -20.92 4.87
C PHE A 85 19.97 -20.84 4.07
N SER A 86 19.42 -21.91 3.47
CA SER A 86 18.10 -21.80 2.78
C SER A 86 16.94 -22.14 3.72
N CYS A 87 15.93 -21.25 3.83
CA CYS A 87 14.68 -21.52 4.58
C CYS A 87 13.75 -22.41 3.77
N GLY A 88 14.00 -22.58 2.47
CA GLY A 88 13.16 -23.36 1.58
C GLY A 88 11.75 -22.79 1.39
N SER A 89 11.49 -21.54 1.81
CA SER A 89 10.17 -20.91 1.61
C SER A 89 9.93 -20.58 0.14
N GLY A 90 11.02 -20.37 -0.61
CA GLY A 90 10.99 -19.93 -1.99
C GLY A 90 10.81 -18.41 -2.13
N ASN A 91 10.51 -17.70 -1.04
CA ASN A 91 10.44 -16.25 -0.99
C ASN A 91 11.86 -15.68 -0.78
N PRO A 92 12.42 -14.94 -1.74
CA PRO A 92 13.81 -14.52 -1.72
C PRO A 92 14.14 -13.52 -0.61
N ILE A 93 13.16 -12.70 -0.19
CA ILE A 93 13.31 -11.74 0.91
C ILE A 93 13.48 -12.50 2.22
N ASP A 94 12.55 -13.42 2.48
CA ASP A 94 12.52 -14.23 3.70
C ASP A 94 13.73 -15.17 3.77
N ASP A 95 14.00 -15.89 2.68
CA ASP A 95 15.13 -16.81 2.55
C ASP A 95 16.49 -16.10 2.73
N CYS A 96 16.54 -14.76 2.63
CA CYS A 96 17.75 -13.98 2.84
C CYS A 96 18.16 -13.81 4.31
N TRP A 97 17.20 -13.80 5.26
CA TRP A 97 17.50 -13.54 6.67
C TRP A 97 16.82 -14.48 7.67
N ARG A 98 15.60 -14.99 7.39
CA ARG A 98 14.78 -15.74 8.37
C ARG A 98 15.45 -17.01 8.90
N CYS A 99 16.27 -17.61 8.06
CA CYS A 99 16.88 -18.93 8.30
C CYS A 99 18.02 -18.84 9.33
N ASP A 100 18.49 -17.62 9.61
CA ASP A 100 19.47 -17.37 10.64
C ASP A 100 18.84 -17.54 12.03
N ARG A 101 19.16 -18.66 12.70
CA ARG A 101 18.78 -18.90 14.11
C ARG A 101 19.32 -17.83 15.07
N ASN A 102 20.27 -17.03 14.61
CA ASN A 102 20.86 -15.89 15.30
C ASN A 102 20.38 -14.53 14.77
N TRP A 103 19.23 -14.47 14.06
CA TRP A 103 18.65 -13.22 13.56
C TRP A 103 18.60 -12.13 14.64
N GLN A 104 18.37 -12.47 15.91
CA GLN A 104 18.37 -11.51 17.02
C GLN A 104 19.72 -10.81 17.24
N ARG A 105 20.84 -11.47 16.94
CA ARG A 105 22.20 -10.90 17.00
C ARG A 105 22.55 -10.19 15.69
N ASN A 106 21.97 -10.67 14.59
CA ASN A 106 22.21 -10.19 13.22
C ASN A 106 21.02 -9.39 12.67
N ARG A 107 20.26 -8.68 13.50
CA ARG A 107 18.98 -8.06 13.10
C ARG A 107 19.12 -7.20 11.85
N LYS A 108 20.21 -6.45 11.79
CA LYS A 108 20.55 -5.53 10.71
C LYS A 108 20.79 -6.16 9.36
N ARG A 109 21.07 -7.48 9.31
CA ARG A 109 21.18 -8.25 8.05
C ARG A 109 19.91 -8.14 7.20
N LEU A 110 18.75 -7.93 7.83
CA LEU A 110 17.49 -7.67 7.14
C LEU A 110 17.62 -6.57 6.08
N ALA A 111 18.36 -5.49 6.36
CA ALA A 111 18.49 -4.35 5.45
C ALA A 111 19.17 -4.68 4.11
N ASP A 112 19.85 -5.83 4.01
CA ASP A 112 20.48 -6.27 2.76
C ASP A 112 19.56 -7.22 1.95
N CYS A 113 18.34 -7.46 2.42
CA CYS A 113 17.39 -8.43 1.86
C CYS A 113 16.22 -7.79 1.09
N ALA A 114 16.13 -6.47 1.07
CA ALA A 114 15.16 -5.76 0.26
C ALA A 114 15.37 -6.04 -1.23
N ILE A 115 14.28 -6.15 -1.98
CA ILE A 115 14.30 -6.34 -3.45
C ILE A 115 13.45 -5.27 -4.13
N GLY A 116 13.41 -5.28 -5.46
CA GLY A 116 12.59 -4.37 -6.23
C GLY A 116 13.13 -2.93 -6.27
N PHE A 117 12.22 -1.97 -6.44
CA PHE A 117 12.59 -0.55 -6.48
C PHE A 117 13.11 -0.04 -5.13
N GLY A 118 12.58 -0.56 -4.01
CA GLY A 118 13.03 -0.24 -2.65
C GLY A 118 14.29 -1.00 -2.18
N ARG A 119 14.97 -1.77 -3.04
CA ARG A 119 16.15 -2.59 -2.66
C ARG A 119 17.29 -1.83 -1.99
N ASN A 120 17.38 -0.51 -2.21
CA ASN A 120 18.41 0.36 -1.64
C ASN A 120 18.00 0.99 -0.30
N ALA A 121 16.82 0.68 0.24
CA ALA A 121 16.36 1.16 1.54
C ALA A 121 17.18 0.52 2.66
N ILE A 122 18.27 1.17 3.09
CA ILE A 122 19.16 0.62 4.14
C ILE A 122 18.64 0.88 5.56
N GLY A 123 17.62 1.72 5.72
CA GLY A 123 17.07 2.06 7.02
C GLY A 123 18.12 2.62 7.98
N GLY A 124 18.11 2.14 9.21
CA GLY A 124 19.09 2.46 10.26
C GLY A 124 20.25 1.47 10.39
N ARG A 125 20.56 0.67 9.34
CA ARG A 125 21.58 -0.40 9.38
C ARG A 125 22.90 0.06 9.98
N ASP A 126 23.38 1.21 9.56
CA ASP A 126 24.71 1.73 9.94
C ASP A 126 24.68 2.55 11.24
N GLY A 127 23.51 2.59 11.91
CA GLY A 127 23.26 3.30 13.16
C GLY A 127 23.52 2.50 14.43
N LYS A 128 23.22 3.08 15.60
CA LYS A 128 23.16 2.31 16.86
C LYS A 128 21.77 1.69 17.04
N TYR A 129 21.68 0.65 17.86
CA TYR A 129 20.37 0.20 18.33
C TYR A 129 19.76 1.25 19.26
N TYR A 130 18.45 1.47 19.11
CA TYR A 130 17.63 2.21 20.06
C TYR A 130 16.56 1.25 20.59
N VAL A 131 16.48 1.09 21.91
CA VAL A 131 15.48 0.21 22.52
C VAL A 131 14.33 1.07 23.05
N VAL A 132 13.15 0.93 22.46
CA VAL A 132 11.91 1.50 23.00
C VAL A 132 11.56 0.72 24.27
N THR A 133 11.43 1.46 25.36
CA THR A 133 11.14 0.92 26.70
C THR A 133 9.83 1.46 27.26
N ASP A 134 9.35 2.56 26.70
CA ASP A 134 8.14 3.28 27.07
C ASP A 134 7.21 3.38 25.85
N ALA A 135 5.95 3.00 26.03
CA ALA A 135 4.92 3.03 24.99
C ALA A 135 4.15 4.37 24.96
N GLY A 136 4.43 5.29 25.89
CA GLY A 136 3.77 6.59 25.98
C GLY A 136 4.14 7.54 24.83
N ASP A 137 3.22 8.46 24.56
CA ASP A 137 3.35 9.50 23.53
C ASP A 137 2.69 10.83 23.99
N ASP A 138 2.91 11.18 25.27
CA ASP A 138 2.16 12.25 25.94
C ASP A 138 2.44 13.66 25.37
N ASP A 139 3.66 13.89 24.87
CA ASP A 139 4.09 15.18 24.31
C ASP A 139 4.69 14.98 22.91
N PRO A 140 3.95 15.32 21.84
CA PRO A 140 4.42 15.25 20.45
C PRO A 140 5.57 16.23 20.12
N VAL A 141 5.78 17.25 20.95
CA VAL A 141 6.85 18.23 20.80
C VAL A 141 8.07 17.83 21.63
N ASN A 142 7.93 17.31 22.85
CA ASN A 142 9.06 16.95 23.70
C ASN A 142 9.02 15.46 24.10
N PRO A 143 9.23 14.53 23.15
CA PRO A 143 9.14 13.12 23.44
C PRO A 143 10.27 12.67 24.39
N ARG A 144 9.94 11.88 25.39
CA ARG A 144 10.92 11.38 26.37
C ARG A 144 11.86 10.34 25.75
N PRO A 145 13.16 10.33 26.10
CA PRO A 145 14.03 9.20 25.80
C PRO A 145 13.42 7.89 26.31
N GLY A 146 13.50 6.84 25.51
CA GLY A 146 12.84 5.55 25.74
C GLY A 146 11.55 5.36 24.95
N THR A 147 10.94 6.42 24.40
CA THR A 147 9.73 6.36 23.55
C THR A 147 10.06 6.13 22.08
N LEU A 148 9.09 5.64 21.31
CA LEU A 148 9.20 5.50 19.86
C LEU A 148 9.37 6.86 19.17
N ARG A 149 8.59 7.89 19.57
CA ARG A 149 8.68 9.24 18.99
C ARG A 149 10.07 9.83 19.16
N HIS A 150 10.67 9.71 20.35
CA HIS A 150 12.03 10.20 20.54
C HIS A 150 13.01 9.45 19.63
N ALA A 151 12.85 8.15 19.43
CA ALA A 151 13.76 7.35 18.60
C ALA A 151 13.74 7.78 17.12
N VAL A 152 12.56 7.95 16.54
CA VAL A 152 12.41 8.15 15.09
C VAL A 152 12.83 9.55 14.62
N ILE A 153 12.82 10.55 15.50
CA ILE A 153 13.19 11.92 15.12
C ILE A 153 14.70 12.17 15.13
N GLN A 154 15.53 11.30 15.70
CA GLN A 154 16.96 11.56 15.86
C GLN A 154 17.68 11.75 14.51
N ASP A 155 18.68 12.63 14.45
CA ASP A 155 19.42 12.89 13.20
C ASP A 155 20.28 11.71 12.75
N ARG A 156 20.84 10.97 13.71
CA ARG A 156 21.67 9.80 13.42
C ARG A 156 20.83 8.61 12.92
N PRO A 157 21.42 7.73 12.10
CA PRO A 157 20.79 6.46 11.77
C PRO A 157 20.49 5.64 13.04
N LEU A 158 19.33 5.01 13.11
CA LEU A 158 18.93 4.17 14.25
C LEU A 158 18.17 2.92 13.83
N TRP A 159 18.59 1.78 14.39
CA TRP A 159 17.84 0.53 14.34
C TRP A 159 16.99 0.42 15.61
N ILE A 160 15.71 0.69 15.49
CA ILE A 160 14.77 0.82 16.60
C ILE A 160 14.12 -0.54 16.86
N VAL A 161 14.30 -1.05 18.08
CA VAL A 161 13.71 -2.31 18.57
C VAL A 161 12.91 -2.05 19.83
N PHE A 162 12.12 -3.03 20.25
CA PHE A 162 11.21 -2.90 21.39
C PHE A 162 11.60 -3.87 22.50
N LYS A 163 11.56 -3.40 23.75
CA LYS A 163 11.97 -4.18 24.92
C LYS A 163 11.01 -5.33 25.25
N ARG A 164 9.73 -5.17 24.93
CA ARG A 164 8.61 -6.05 25.27
C ARG A 164 7.46 -5.78 24.30
N ASP A 165 6.40 -6.57 24.43
CA ASP A 165 5.14 -6.31 23.73
C ASP A 165 4.60 -4.92 24.13
N MET A 166 4.10 -4.17 23.15
CA MET A 166 3.64 -2.80 23.33
C MET A 166 2.43 -2.51 22.46
N VAL A 167 1.48 -1.77 23.04
CA VAL A 167 0.46 -1.04 22.29
C VAL A 167 0.80 0.44 22.45
N ILE A 168 1.11 1.10 21.33
CA ILE A 168 1.52 2.49 21.26
C ILE A 168 0.37 3.28 20.64
N THR A 169 -0.25 4.13 21.45
CA THR A 169 -1.31 5.04 20.99
C THR A 169 -0.73 6.43 20.82
N LEU A 170 -0.43 6.79 19.57
CA LEU A 170 0.16 8.07 19.23
C LEU A 170 -0.89 9.18 19.34
N LYS A 171 -0.52 10.31 19.95
CA LYS A 171 -1.41 11.48 20.07
C LYS A 171 -1.52 12.28 18.77
N GLN A 172 -0.46 12.26 17.98
CA GLN A 172 -0.30 12.97 16.72
C GLN A 172 0.53 12.12 15.76
N GLU A 173 0.52 12.42 14.46
CA GLU A 173 1.32 11.70 13.46
C GLU A 173 2.76 11.45 13.93
N LEU A 174 3.25 10.22 13.77
CA LEU A 174 4.64 9.87 14.05
C LEU A 174 5.51 10.25 12.86
N ILE A 175 5.86 11.54 12.80
CA ILE A 175 6.81 12.07 11.83
C ILE A 175 8.22 11.60 12.22
N MET A 176 8.98 11.13 11.23
CA MET A 176 10.32 10.60 11.42
C MET A 176 11.37 11.27 10.55
N ASN A 177 12.63 11.15 10.97
CA ASN A 177 13.80 11.58 10.21
C ASN A 177 14.34 10.42 9.33
N SER A 178 15.25 10.70 8.41
CA SER A 178 15.87 9.72 7.50
C SER A 178 16.67 8.65 8.25
N PHE A 179 16.96 7.51 7.59
CA PHE A 179 17.81 6.43 8.09
C PHE A 179 17.28 5.78 9.37
N LYS A 180 16.02 5.34 9.34
CA LYS A 180 15.36 4.67 10.46
C LYS A 180 14.89 3.29 10.06
N THR A 181 15.09 2.34 10.97
CA THR A 181 14.42 1.05 10.91
C THR A 181 13.55 0.90 12.14
N ILE A 182 12.27 0.64 11.98
CA ILE A 182 11.38 0.14 13.03
C ILE A 182 11.32 -1.38 12.86
N ASP A 183 11.82 -2.13 13.85
CA ASP A 183 11.91 -3.59 13.81
C ASP A 183 11.18 -4.20 15.01
N GLY A 184 9.96 -4.69 14.75
CA GLY A 184 9.10 -5.33 15.75
C GLY A 184 9.48 -6.77 16.08
N ARG A 185 10.43 -7.41 15.37
CA ARG A 185 10.70 -8.84 15.55
C ARG A 185 11.07 -9.19 16.98
N GLY A 186 10.47 -10.27 17.49
CA GLY A 186 10.75 -10.82 18.82
C GLY A 186 9.77 -10.41 19.91
N VAL A 187 8.89 -9.46 19.62
CA VAL A 187 7.83 -8.96 20.50
C VAL A 187 6.62 -8.56 19.67
N ASN A 188 5.46 -8.41 20.29
CA ASN A 188 4.25 -7.98 19.61
C ASN A 188 4.03 -6.47 19.78
N VAL A 189 4.17 -5.72 18.69
CA VAL A 189 4.05 -4.25 18.68
C VAL A 189 2.84 -3.84 17.87
N HIS A 190 1.98 -3.03 18.48
CA HIS A 190 0.83 -2.42 17.86
C HIS A 190 1.00 -0.89 17.88
N ILE A 191 0.80 -0.25 16.74
CA ILE A 191 0.56 1.20 16.65
C ILE A 191 -0.92 1.35 16.30
N ALA A 192 -1.71 1.81 17.28
CA ALA A 192 -3.16 1.75 17.17
C ALA A 192 -3.94 2.76 18.03
N TYR A 193 -5.20 2.93 17.65
CA TYR A 193 -6.24 3.70 18.35
C TYR A 193 -6.04 5.22 18.41
N GLY A 194 -5.01 5.74 17.75
CA GLY A 194 -4.65 7.15 17.66
C GLY A 194 -4.09 7.46 16.29
N ALA A 195 -3.15 8.40 16.22
CA ALA A 195 -2.42 8.65 14.98
C ALA A 195 -1.51 7.47 14.60
N CYS A 196 -0.96 7.50 13.39
CA CYS A 196 -0.05 6.48 12.89
C CYS A 196 1.17 7.11 12.19
N ILE A 197 1.77 6.43 11.21
CA ILE A 197 3.13 6.72 10.74
C ILE A 197 3.12 7.71 9.56
N THR A 198 3.99 8.73 9.62
CA THR A 198 4.19 9.67 8.51
C THR A 198 5.67 9.76 8.12
N VAL A 199 5.99 9.24 6.94
CA VAL A 199 7.31 9.28 6.29
C VAL A 199 7.32 10.44 5.31
N GLN A 200 7.70 11.63 5.79
CA GLN A 200 7.61 12.86 5.02
C GLN A 200 8.97 13.48 4.73
N PHE A 201 9.27 13.70 3.45
CA PHE A 201 10.49 14.34 2.94
C PHE A 201 11.79 13.71 3.45
N VAL A 202 11.79 12.40 3.61
CA VAL A 202 12.93 11.64 4.14
C VAL A 202 13.30 10.48 3.23
N THR A 203 14.45 9.86 3.52
CA THR A 203 14.96 8.74 2.75
C THR A 203 15.47 7.62 3.65
N ASN A 204 15.58 6.41 3.09
CA ASN A 204 16.11 5.22 3.76
C ASN A 204 15.33 4.86 5.02
N ILE A 205 14.10 4.39 4.82
CA ILE A 205 13.21 3.97 5.90
C ILE A 205 12.85 2.49 5.73
N ILE A 206 12.91 1.74 6.83
CA ILE A 206 12.39 0.37 6.90
C ILE A 206 11.35 0.31 8.02
N ILE A 207 10.14 -0.14 7.70
CA ILE A 207 9.07 -0.42 8.68
C ILE A 207 8.80 -1.91 8.61
N HIS A 208 9.14 -2.63 9.68
CA HIS A 208 9.14 -4.08 9.66
C HIS A 208 8.60 -4.74 10.92
N GLY A 209 7.72 -5.73 10.73
CA GLY A 209 7.32 -6.66 11.79
C GLY A 209 6.36 -6.07 12.81
N ILE A 210 5.53 -5.10 12.45
CA ILE A 210 4.58 -4.44 13.38
C ILE A 210 3.13 -4.53 12.91
N ASN A 211 2.20 -4.39 13.86
CA ASN A 211 0.77 -4.30 13.59
C ASN A 211 0.36 -2.82 13.59
N ILE A 212 -0.36 -2.38 12.57
CA ILE A 212 -0.82 -0.99 12.40
C ILE A 212 -2.32 -1.04 12.11
N HIS A 213 -3.14 -0.54 13.04
CA HIS A 213 -4.58 -0.64 12.88
C HIS A 213 -5.34 0.39 13.72
N ASP A 214 -6.62 0.61 13.41
CA ASP A 214 -7.47 1.57 14.13
C ASP A 214 -6.86 2.98 14.19
N CYS A 215 -6.14 3.37 13.13
CA CYS A 215 -5.59 4.70 12.97
C CYS A 215 -6.73 5.73 12.83
N LYS A 216 -6.57 6.89 13.46
CA LYS A 216 -7.60 7.92 13.54
C LYS A 216 -7.08 9.26 13.03
N PRO A 217 -7.97 10.13 12.52
CA PRO A 217 -7.62 11.50 12.20
C PRO A 217 -7.11 12.22 13.45
N THR A 218 -5.93 12.82 13.37
CA THR A 218 -5.33 13.65 14.43
C THR A 218 -4.66 14.85 13.79
N GLY A 219 -4.51 15.94 14.53
CA GLY A 219 -3.83 17.12 14.03
C GLY A 219 -4.11 18.34 14.89
N ASN A 220 -3.98 19.50 14.27
CA ASN A 220 -4.11 20.82 14.88
C ASN A 220 -3.23 20.96 16.13
N ALA A 221 -1.98 20.53 15.98
CA ALA A 221 -0.99 20.50 17.05
C ALA A 221 0.41 20.75 16.51
N MET A 222 1.30 21.20 17.40
CA MET A 222 2.72 21.22 17.13
C MET A 222 3.27 19.79 17.22
N VAL A 223 4.06 19.38 16.22
CA VAL A 223 4.66 18.04 16.17
C VAL A 223 6.14 18.17 15.82
N ARG A 224 6.99 17.47 16.58
CA ARG A 224 8.44 17.41 16.32
C ARG A 224 8.77 16.42 15.21
N SER A 225 9.63 16.84 14.28
CA SER A 225 10.15 15.98 13.19
C SER A 225 11.66 15.72 13.28
N SER A 226 12.40 16.56 14.00
CA SER A 226 13.83 16.36 14.30
C SER A 226 14.20 16.94 15.67
N PRO A 227 15.41 16.72 16.22
CA PRO A 227 15.81 17.31 17.49
C PRO A 227 15.81 18.84 17.43
N GLY A 228 16.05 19.42 16.26
CA GLY A 228 16.06 20.87 16.04
C GLY A 228 14.77 21.46 15.47
N HIS A 229 13.80 20.66 15.01
CA HIS A 229 12.64 21.15 14.29
C HIS A 229 11.31 20.53 14.75
N TYR A 230 10.32 21.39 14.97
CA TYR A 230 8.92 21.04 15.15
C TYR A 230 8.05 22.10 14.47
N GLY A 231 6.86 21.72 14.00
CA GLY A 231 5.99 22.60 13.23
C GLY A 231 4.52 22.31 13.46
N TRP A 232 3.66 23.25 13.06
CA TRP A 232 2.21 23.08 13.14
C TRP A 232 1.74 22.05 12.13
N ARG A 233 0.98 21.06 12.58
CA ARG A 233 0.35 20.03 11.74
C ARG A 233 -1.15 20.26 11.71
N THR A 234 -1.72 20.32 10.50
CA THR A 234 -3.16 20.30 10.33
C THR A 234 -3.69 18.89 10.56
N MET A 235 -5.01 18.72 10.46
CA MET A 235 -5.63 17.40 10.46
C MET A 235 -5.00 16.51 9.40
N ALA A 236 -4.52 15.35 9.85
CA ALA A 236 -4.18 14.20 9.04
C ALA A 236 -5.40 13.30 8.91
N ASP A 237 -5.48 12.58 7.78
CA ASP A 237 -6.66 11.82 7.39
C ASP A 237 -6.83 10.51 8.20
N GLY A 238 -5.74 10.01 8.80
CA GLY A 238 -5.75 8.82 9.64
C GLY A 238 -5.27 7.55 8.92
N ASP A 239 -4.36 7.70 7.96
CA ASP A 239 -3.70 6.59 7.28
C ASP A 239 -2.87 5.72 8.22
N GLY A 240 -2.67 4.45 7.86
CA GLY A 240 -1.71 3.57 8.54
C GLY A 240 -0.26 4.03 8.37
N ILE A 241 0.19 4.13 7.12
CA ILE A 241 1.52 4.63 6.74
C ILE A 241 1.35 5.62 5.59
N SER A 242 1.63 6.91 5.86
CA SER A 242 1.66 7.95 4.85
C SER A 242 3.11 8.22 4.40
N ILE A 243 3.39 8.08 3.11
CA ILE A 243 4.70 8.28 2.47
C ILE A 243 4.60 9.49 1.54
N PHE A 244 5.25 10.57 1.94
CA PHE A 244 5.09 11.88 1.32
C PHE A 244 6.44 12.41 0.84
N GLY A 245 6.61 12.60 -0.47
CA GLY A 245 7.85 13.11 -1.07
C GLY A 245 9.12 12.41 -0.58
N SER A 246 9.06 11.09 -0.40
CA SER A 246 10.12 10.28 0.21
C SER A 246 10.66 9.21 -0.74
N SER A 247 11.88 8.75 -0.50
CA SER A 247 12.56 7.79 -1.37
C SER A 247 13.24 6.66 -0.60
N HIS A 248 13.46 5.51 -1.23
CA HIS A 248 14.13 4.36 -0.59
C HIS A 248 13.40 3.93 0.69
N VAL A 249 12.14 3.52 0.52
CA VAL A 249 11.26 3.07 1.61
C VAL A 249 10.93 1.59 1.42
N TRP A 250 11.01 0.83 2.51
CA TRP A 250 10.65 -0.57 2.53
C TRP A 250 9.66 -0.87 3.66
N VAL A 251 8.46 -1.30 3.29
CA VAL A 251 7.40 -1.70 4.22
C VAL A 251 7.25 -3.21 4.13
N ASP A 252 7.71 -3.94 5.15
CA ASP A 252 7.88 -5.39 5.10
C ASP A 252 7.28 -6.11 6.31
N HIS A 253 6.56 -7.21 6.12
CA HIS A 253 6.05 -8.02 7.25
C HIS A 253 5.25 -7.21 8.28
N ASN A 254 4.36 -6.33 7.83
CA ASN A 254 3.44 -5.62 8.70
C ASN A 254 2.02 -6.18 8.53
N SER A 255 1.23 -6.12 9.60
CA SER A 255 -0.20 -6.43 9.56
C SER A 255 -0.98 -5.13 9.63
N LEU A 256 -1.77 -4.81 8.60
CA LEU A 256 -2.49 -3.55 8.48
C LEU A 256 -4.00 -3.76 8.36
N ALA A 257 -4.79 -3.02 9.13
CA ALA A 257 -6.25 -3.14 9.10
C ALA A 257 -6.96 -1.90 9.66
N ASN A 258 -8.22 -1.70 9.25
CA ASN A 258 -9.18 -0.80 9.92
C ASN A 258 -8.68 0.62 10.26
N CYS A 259 -7.89 1.26 9.39
CA CYS A 259 -7.56 2.67 9.51
C CYS A 259 -8.76 3.55 9.10
N ALA A 260 -8.73 4.84 9.49
CA ALA A 260 -9.81 5.77 9.17
C ALA A 260 -9.87 6.17 7.69
N ASP A 261 -8.71 6.31 7.03
CA ASP A 261 -8.62 6.61 5.60
C ASP A 261 -7.92 5.47 4.84
N GLY A 262 -6.63 5.57 4.47
CA GLY A 262 -5.89 4.50 3.79
C GLY A 262 -5.05 3.59 4.71
N LEU A 263 -4.61 2.41 4.24
CA LEU A 263 -3.58 1.64 4.98
C LEU A 263 -2.17 2.09 4.61
N ILE A 264 -1.87 2.24 3.31
CA ILE A 264 -0.59 2.75 2.82
C ILE A 264 -0.82 3.73 1.67
N ASP A 265 -0.40 4.97 1.90
CA ASP A 265 -0.51 6.03 0.91
C ASP A 265 0.89 6.53 0.53
N ALA A 266 1.21 6.56 -0.77
CA ALA A 266 2.46 7.09 -1.28
C ALA A 266 2.19 8.15 -2.34
N ILE A 267 2.62 9.40 -2.08
CA ILE A 267 2.21 10.56 -2.87
C ILE A 267 3.36 11.55 -3.02
N MET A 268 3.16 12.58 -3.84
CA MET A 268 3.99 13.78 -3.90
C MET A 268 5.43 13.50 -4.33
N GLY A 269 5.62 12.73 -5.40
CA GLY A 269 6.92 12.40 -5.96
C GLY A 269 7.67 11.32 -5.17
N SER A 270 6.98 10.56 -4.32
CA SER A 270 7.60 9.43 -3.62
C SER A 270 8.00 8.34 -4.62
N THR A 271 9.18 7.74 -4.44
CA THR A 271 9.71 6.73 -5.39
C THR A 271 10.69 5.76 -4.72
N ALA A 272 11.16 4.75 -5.46
CA ALA A 272 12.03 3.70 -4.94
C ALA A 272 11.45 3.02 -3.70
N ILE A 273 10.24 2.48 -3.84
CA ILE A 273 9.48 1.86 -2.74
C ILE A 273 9.30 0.37 -3.00
N THR A 274 9.43 -0.44 -1.94
CA THR A 274 8.99 -1.84 -1.93
C THR A 274 8.01 -2.06 -0.78
N ILE A 275 6.89 -2.69 -1.07
CA ILE A 275 5.86 -3.11 -0.11
C ILE A 275 5.76 -4.62 -0.22
N SER A 276 6.28 -5.34 0.78
CA SER A 276 6.41 -6.80 0.72
C SER A 276 5.97 -7.56 1.95
N ASN A 277 5.55 -8.80 1.78
CA ASN A 277 5.23 -9.71 2.89
C ASN A 277 4.21 -9.14 3.90
N ASN A 278 3.41 -8.13 3.55
CA ASN A 278 2.43 -7.54 4.46
C ASN A 278 1.12 -8.32 4.38
N TYR A 279 0.36 -8.28 5.47
CA TYR A 279 -0.99 -8.82 5.54
C TYR A 279 -2.00 -7.68 5.71
N PHE A 280 -2.89 -7.53 4.73
CA PHE A 280 -3.91 -6.50 4.71
C PHE A 280 -5.28 -7.12 4.95
N THR A 281 -6.09 -6.56 5.85
CA THR A 281 -7.46 -7.04 6.12
C THR A 281 -8.40 -5.92 6.53
N HIS A 282 -9.71 -6.17 6.50
CA HIS A 282 -10.78 -5.35 7.10
C HIS A 282 -10.64 -3.86 6.80
N HIS A 283 -10.67 -3.50 5.51
CA HIS A 283 -10.44 -2.12 5.11
C HIS A 283 -10.96 -1.82 3.71
N ASN A 284 -11.48 -0.59 3.52
CA ASN A 284 -12.02 -0.18 2.23
C ASN A 284 -10.90 0.23 1.26
N GLU A 285 -10.12 1.25 1.62
CA GLU A 285 -9.21 1.96 0.73
C GLU A 285 -7.76 1.55 1.00
N VAL A 286 -7.36 0.36 0.55
CA VAL A 286 -6.11 -0.29 1.01
C VAL A 286 -4.84 0.51 0.73
N MET A 287 -4.59 0.85 -0.53
CA MET A 287 -3.31 1.43 -0.94
C MET A 287 -3.47 2.43 -2.08
N LEU A 288 -3.15 3.70 -1.83
CA LEU A 288 -3.16 4.77 -2.83
C LEU A 288 -1.73 5.16 -3.23
N LEU A 289 -1.42 5.04 -4.51
CA LEU A 289 -0.12 5.38 -5.07
C LEU A 289 -0.28 6.51 -6.10
N GLY A 290 -0.04 7.74 -5.63
CA GLY A 290 -0.31 9.00 -6.32
C GLY A 290 -1.70 9.54 -5.99
N HIS A 291 -1.79 10.80 -5.57
CA HIS A 291 -3.04 11.38 -5.00
C HIS A 291 -3.93 12.11 -6.02
N SER A 292 -3.32 12.71 -7.05
CA SER A 292 -4.02 13.59 -7.99
C SER A 292 -3.64 13.29 -9.44
N ASP A 293 -4.65 13.28 -10.31
CA ASP A 293 -4.49 13.09 -11.75
C ASP A 293 -3.71 14.26 -12.39
N SER A 294 -3.76 15.46 -11.81
CA SER A 294 -3.03 16.63 -12.30
C SER A 294 -1.59 16.71 -11.80
N TYR A 295 -1.20 15.91 -10.81
CA TYR A 295 0.12 15.99 -10.19
C TYR A 295 1.16 15.17 -10.96
N VAL A 296 1.63 15.71 -12.08
CA VAL A 296 2.50 15.02 -13.05
C VAL A 296 3.87 14.62 -12.52
N ARG A 297 4.33 15.19 -11.38
CA ARG A 297 5.59 14.79 -10.75
C ARG A 297 5.56 13.34 -10.24
N ASP A 298 4.37 12.77 -10.01
CA ASP A 298 4.24 11.34 -9.64
C ASP A 298 4.65 10.38 -10.78
N LYS A 299 4.96 10.87 -12.00
CA LYS A 299 5.54 10.04 -13.07
C LYS A 299 6.86 9.36 -12.69
N ILE A 300 7.62 9.94 -11.76
CA ILE A 300 8.87 9.34 -11.26
C ILE A 300 8.62 8.20 -10.27
N MET A 301 7.39 8.01 -9.80
CA MET A 301 7.06 7.03 -8.78
C MET A 301 7.31 5.62 -9.30
N GLN A 302 8.06 4.84 -8.53
CA GLN A 302 8.33 3.44 -8.82
C GLN A 302 8.12 2.59 -7.56
N VAL A 303 7.17 1.68 -7.62
CA VAL A 303 6.77 0.85 -6.47
C VAL A 303 6.72 -0.62 -6.84
N THR A 304 7.32 -1.45 -6.00
CA THR A 304 7.22 -2.92 -6.06
C THR A 304 6.25 -3.40 -4.98
N ILE A 305 5.19 -4.09 -5.37
CA ILE A 305 4.23 -4.73 -4.46
C ILE A 305 4.41 -6.24 -4.62
N ALA A 306 5.03 -6.89 -3.63
CA ALA A 306 5.45 -8.29 -3.77
C ALA A 306 5.16 -9.16 -2.55
N TYR A 307 4.68 -10.38 -2.74
CA TYR A 307 4.50 -11.37 -1.66
C TYR A 307 3.53 -10.93 -0.53
N ASN A 308 2.67 -9.94 -0.79
CA ASN A 308 1.66 -9.55 0.18
C ASN A 308 0.47 -10.51 0.12
N HIS A 309 -0.24 -10.62 1.24
CA HIS A 309 -1.54 -11.27 1.30
C HIS A 309 -2.63 -10.20 1.47
N PHE A 310 -3.49 -10.07 0.47
CA PHE A 310 -4.70 -9.26 0.50
C PHE A 310 -5.88 -10.13 0.97
N GLY A 311 -6.18 -9.98 2.26
CA GLY A 311 -7.00 -10.88 3.06
C GLY A 311 -8.46 -10.47 3.17
N GLU A 312 -9.15 -11.05 4.14
CA GLU A 312 -10.58 -10.85 4.40
C GLU A 312 -10.96 -9.38 4.63
N GLY A 313 -12.18 -9.02 4.23
CA GLY A 313 -12.79 -7.72 4.51
C GLY A 313 -12.18 -6.55 3.73
N LEU A 314 -11.44 -6.82 2.66
CA LEU A 314 -10.92 -5.78 1.77
C LEU A 314 -11.93 -5.45 0.67
N ILE A 315 -12.08 -4.16 0.34
CA ILE A 315 -13.02 -3.71 -0.69
C ILE A 315 -12.29 -3.38 -2.00
N GLN A 316 -11.26 -2.52 -1.95
CA GLN A 316 -10.62 -1.98 -3.15
C GLN A 316 -9.18 -1.44 -2.93
N ARG A 317 -8.57 -0.94 -4.02
CA ARG A 317 -7.27 -0.23 -4.04
C ARG A 317 -6.06 -1.08 -3.61
N MET A 318 -5.85 -2.22 -4.26
CA MET A 318 -4.75 -3.16 -3.96
C MET A 318 -3.77 -3.38 -5.13
N PRO A 319 -3.12 -2.34 -5.71
CA PRO A 319 -3.19 -0.91 -5.37
C PRO A 319 -4.18 -0.12 -6.24
N ARG A 320 -4.40 1.17 -5.90
CA ARG A 320 -4.89 2.20 -6.83
C ARG A 320 -3.75 3.14 -7.21
N CYS A 321 -3.45 3.22 -8.51
CA CYS A 321 -2.25 3.88 -9.02
C CYS A 321 -2.53 5.10 -9.91
N ARG A 322 -1.59 6.06 -9.93
CA ARG A 322 -1.56 7.17 -10.88
C ARG A 322 -0.15 7.43 -11.41
N HIS A 323 -0.06 7.83 -12.68
CA HIS A 323 1.17 8.22 -13.41
C HIS A 323 2.30 7.18 -13.48
N GLY A 324 2.92 6.86 -12.35
CA GLY A 324 4.19 6.13 -12.24
C GLY A 324 4.17 4.66 -12.66
N TYR A 325 5.18 3.94 -12.21
CA TYR A 325 5.45 2.55 -12.55
C TYR A 325 5.24 1.61 -11.36
N PHE A 326 4.40 0.59 -11.56
CA PHE A 326 3.97 -0.31 -10.51
C PHE A 326 4.18 -1.76 -10.92
N HIS A 327 5.06 -2.47 -10.18
CA HIS A 327 5.27 -3.89 -10.36
C HIS A 327 4.55 -4.67 -9.27
N VAL A 328 3.47 -5.34 -9.63
CA VAL A 328 2.61 -6.14 -8.74
C VAL A 328 2.93 -7.61 -9.00
N VAL A 329 3.64 -8.27 -8.09
CA VAL A 329 4.22 -9.59 -8.36
C VAL A 329 4.08 -10.60 -7.22
N ASN A 330 3.60 -11.80 -7.53
CA ASN A 330 3.46 -12.91 -6.58
C ASN A 330 2.71 -12.57 -5.28
N ASN A 331 1.68 -11.72 -5.33
CA ASN A 331 0.77 -11.46 -4.21
C ASN A 331 -0.41 -12.42 -4.25
N ASP A 332 -0.96 -12.73 -3.08
CA ASP A 332 -2.19 -13.54 -2.94
C ASP A 332 -3.39 -12.63 -2.66
N TYR A 333 -4.33 -12.59 -3.60
CA TYR A 333 -5.59 -11.86 -3.49
C TYR A 333 -6.69 -12.85 -3.20
N THR A 334 -7.07 -12.92 -1.92
CA THR A 334 -8.12 -13.84 -1.47
C THR A 334 -9.47 -13.19 -1.38
N HIS A 335 -9.52 -11.86 -1.20
CA HIS A 335 -10.77 -11.10 -1.13
C HIS A 335 -10.61 -9.71 -1.76
N TRP A 336 -11.67 -9.28 -2.41
CA TRP A 336 -12.01 -7.89 -2.72
C TRP A 336 -13.52 -7.84 -2.90
N GLU A 337 -14.14 -6.68 -2.69
CA GLU A 337 -15.58 -6.52 -2.91
C GLU A 337 -15.91 -5.74 -4.18
N MET A 338 -15.04 -4.80 -4.57
CA MET A 338 -15.25 -3.95 -5.75
C MET A 338 -14.24 -4.26 -6.86
N TYR A 339 -12.95 -4.10 -6.60
CA TYR A 339 -11.87 -4.44 -7.53
C TYR A 339 -10.56 -4.67 -6.77
N ALA A 340 -9.61 -5.38 -7.37
CA ALA A 340 -8.29 -5.55 -6.77
C ALA A 340 -7.35 -4.40 -7.19
N ILE A 341 -7.05 -4.26 -8.47
CA ILE A 341 -6.08 -3.30 -8.99
C ILE A 341 -6.81 -2.19 -9.75
N GLY A 342 -6.48 -0.93 -9.48
CA GLY A 342 -7.09 0.18 -10.20
C GLY A 342 -6.17 1.36 -10.45
N GLY A 343 -6.70 2.37 -11.14
CA GLY A 343 -5.93 3.58 -11.39
C GLY A 343 -6.61 4.60 -12.31
N SER A 344 -6.01 5.79 -12.35
CA SER A 344 -6.36 6.93 -13.19
C SER A 344 -5.09 7.68 -13.62
N ALA A 345 -5.17 8.57 -14.60
CA ALA A 345 -4.03 9.31 -15.13
C ALA A 345 -2.85 8.42 -15.62
N SER A 346 -3.15 7.43 -16.45
CA SER A 346 -2.17 6.64 -17.23
C SER A 346 -1.02 5.98 -16.43
N PRO A 347 -1.28 5.26 -15.32
CA PRO A 347 -0.24 4.53 -14.62
C PRO A 347 0.21 3.34 -15.47
N THR A 348 1.48 2.96 -15.30
CA THR A 348 2.01 1.69 -15.80
C THR A 348 1.84 0.62 -14.73
N ILE A 349 1.05 -0.42 -15.02
CA ILE A 349 0.84 -1.54 -14.11
C ILE A 349 1.31 -2.83 -14.76
N ASN A 350 2.27 -3.47 -14.11
CA ASN A 350 2.76 -4.78 -14.47
C ASN A 350 2.36 -5.80 -13.40
N SER A 351 1.34 -6.62 -13.69
CA SER A 351 0.90 -7.75 -12.87
C SER A 351 1.59 -9.03 -13.32
N GLN A 352 2.35 -9.70 -12.45
CA GLN A 352 3.01 -10.96 -12.78
C GLN A 352 2.92 -12.03 -11.69
N GLY A 353 2.54 -13.25 -12.08
CA GLY A 353 2.55 -14.41 -11.19
C GLY A 353 1.74 -14.26 -9.91
N ASN A 354 0.78 -13.33 -9.85
CA ASN A 354 -0.14 -13.18 -8.72
C ASN A 354 -1.20 -14.27 -8.74
N ARG A 355 -1.90 -14.44 -7.61
CA ARG A 355 -3.08 -15.31 -7.51
C ARG A 355 -4.30 -14.46 -7.18
N TYR A 356 -5.34 -14.55 -8.00
CA TYR A 356 -6.59 -13.80 -7.84
C TYR A 356 -7.76 -14.77 -7.64
N LEU A 357 -8.27 -14.85 -6.41
CA LEU A 357 -9.50 -15.56 -6.09
C LEU A 357 -10.68 -14.58 -6.07
N ALA A 358 -11.44 -14.53 -7.17
CA ALA A 358 -12.57 -13.62 -7.24
C ALA A 358 -13.64 -13.93 -6.17
N PRO A 359 -14.32 -12.89 -5.65
CA PRO A 359 -15.44 -13.06 -4.74
C PRO A 359 -16.61 -13.78 -5.42
N ALA A 360 -17.58 -14.25 -4.64
CA ALA A 360 -18.78 -14.89 -5.18
C ALA A 360 -19.61 -13.95 -6.08
N ASN A 361 -19.60 -12.64 -5.80
CA ASN A 361 -20.33 -11.63 -6.55
C ASN A 361 -19.95 -11.64 -8.05
N PRO A 362 -20.90 -11.90 -8.97
CA PRO A 362 -20.64 -11.94 -10.41
C PRO A 362 -20.23 -10.58 -10.99
N PHE A 363 -20.54 -9.47 -10.31
CA PHE A 363 -20.18 -8.13 -10.76
C PHE A 363 -18.78 -7.68 -10.31
N ALA A 364 -18.10 -8.48 -9.48
CA ALA A 364 -16.77 -8.19 -8.95
C ALA A 364 -15.71 -9.18 -9.46
N LYS A 365 -15.92 -9.79 -10.63
CA LYS A 365 -14.97 -10.75 -11.23
C LYS A 365 -13.77 -10.08 -11.90
N GLN A 366 -13.94 -8.84 -12.34
CA GLN A 366 -12.85 -8.10 -12.96
C GLN A 366 -11.85 -7.66 -11.91
N VAL A 367 -10.59 -8.07 -12.07
CA VAL A 367 -9.47 -7.67 -11.20
C VAL A 367 -9.20 -6.17 -11.34
N THR A 368 -9.37 -5.62 -12.55
CA THR A 368 -8.97 -4.27 -12.92
C THR A 368 -10.10 -3.25 -12.93
N HIS A 369 -9.85 -2.05 -12.41
CA HIS A 369 -10.78 -0.92 -12.46
C HIS A 369 -10.11 0.39 -12.87
N ARG A 370 -10.60 1.01 -13.96
CA ARG A 370 -10.05 2.26 -14.50
C ARG A 370 -11.00 3.40 -14.17
N VAL A 371 -10.52 4.39 -13.45
CA VAL A 371 -11.33 5.52 -12.98
C VAL A 371 -11.27 6.64 -14.01
N GLU A 372 -12.45 7.09 -14.45
CA GLU A 372 -12.67 8.28 -15.29
C GLU A 372 -11.89 8.39 -16.62
N PRO A 373 -11.60 7.31 -17.37
CA PRO A 373 -11.06 7.51 -18.71
C PRO A 373 -12.17 8.01 -19.64
N SER A 374 -11.88 9.04 -20.44
CA SER A 374 -12.68 9.31 -21.64
C SER A 374 -12.72 8.04 -22.52
N GLU A 375 -13.79 7.85 -23.29
CA GLU A 375 -14.02 6.58 -23.99
C GLU A 375 -12.82 6.21 -24.89
N GLY A 376 -12.15 5.10 -24.55
CA GLY A 376 -10.99 4.59 -25.28
C GLY A 376 -9.63 5.15 -24.90
N GLU A 377 -9.52 6.15 -24.01
CA GLU A 377 -8.24 6.71 -23.57
C GLU A 377 -7.39 5.69 -22.81
N TRP A 378 -8.03 4.94 -21.90
CA TRP A 378 -7.37 3.90 -21.11
C TRP A 378 -6.74 2.79 -21.97
N LYS A 379 -7.17 2.61 -23.22
CA LYS A 379 -6.60 1.61 -24.13
C LYS A 379 -5.13 1.90 -24.43
N ARG A 380 -4.67 3.14 -24.23
CA ARG A 380 -3.26 3.55 -24.37
C ARG A 380 -2.45 3.33 -23.09
N TRP A 381 -3.11 3.14 -21.94
CA TRP A 381 -2.42 2.91 -20.67
C TRP A 381 -1.85 1.50 -20.64
N ASN A 382 -0.65 1.34 -20.12
CA ASN A 382 0.06 0.07 -20.17
C ASN A 382 -0.24 -0.78 -18.94
N TRP A 383 -1.27 -1.62 -19.04
CA TRP A 383 -1.68 -2.54 -17.97
C TRP A 383 -1.52 -3.96 -18.49
N ARG A 384 -0.59 -4.72 -17.90
CA ARG A 384 -0.28 -6.09 -18.30
C ARG A 384 -0.51 -7.08 -17.17
N SER A 385 -0.84 -8.31 -17.57
CA SER A 385 -0.98 -9.49 -16.72
C SER A 385 -0.23 -10.63 -17.38
N ASP A 386 0.66 -11.30 -16.64
CA ASP A 386 1.54 -12.35 -17.15
C ASP A 386 1.77 -13.43 -16.08
N GLY A 387 1.46 -14.69 -16.41
CA GLY A 387 1.59 -15.81 -15.47
C GLY A 387 0.66 -15.77 -14.24
N ASP A 388 -0.29 -14.83 -14.18
CA ASP A 388 -1.26 -14.71 -13.09
C ASP A 388 -2.25 -15.90 -13.07
N LEU A 389 -2.58 -16.39 -11.88
CA LEU A 389 -3.58 -17.42 -11.67
C LEU A 389 -4.93 -16.79 -11.35
N MET A 390 -5.89 -16.98 -12.25
CA MET A 390 -7.25 -16.49 -12.11
C MET A 390 -8.18 -17.60 -11.62
N LEU A 391 -8.82 -17.40 -10.47
CA LEU A 391 -9.71 -18.37 -9.83
C LEU A 391 -11.12 -17.81 -9.67
N ASN A 392 -12.11 -18.70 -9.62
CA ASN A 392 -13.52 -18.36 -9.43
C ASN A 392 -14.06 -17.32 -10.46
N GLY A 393 -13.61 -17.42 -11.71
CA GLY A 393 -14.03 -16.51 -12.79
C GLY A 393 -13.34 -15.15 -12.77
N ALA A 394 -12.30 -14.94 -11.96
CA ALA A 394 -11.47 -13.74 -12.03
C ALA A 394 -10.95 -13.53 -13.45
N TYR A 395 -10.82 -12.27 -13.88
CA TYR A 395 -10.13 -11.94 -15.12
C TYR A 395 -9.48 -10.56 -15.05
N PHE A 396 -8.41 -10.40 -15.82
CA PHE A 396 -7.70 -9.14 -15.98
C PHE A 396 -7.92 -8.61 -17.40
N THR A 397 -8.37 -7.37 -17.54
CA THR A 397 -8.45 -6.71 -18.85
C THR A 397 -7.17 -5.91 -19.10
N PRO A 398 -6.26 -6.36 -19.99
CA PRO A 398 -5.03 -5.64 -20.30
C PRO A 398 -5.29 -4.45 -21.24
N SER A 399 -4.31 -3.55 -21.34
CA SER A 399 -4.31 -2.41 -22.24
C SER A 399 -2.90 -1.96 -22.60
N GLY A 400 -2.80 -1.07 -23.59
CA GLY A 400 -1.54 -0.61 -24.16
C GLY A 400 -1.25 -1.34 -25.47
N ARG A 401 -0.62 -0.65 -26.42
CA ARG A 401 0.06 -1.36 -27.51
C ARG A 401 1.16 -2.14 -26.84
N GLY A 402 1.14 -3.47 -26.90
CA GLY A 402 2.16 -4.33 -26.29
C GLY A 402 3.55 -3.78 -26.54
N ALA A 403 4.01 -2.94 -25.62
CA ALA A 403 5.24 -2.20 -25.77
C ALA A 403 6.30 -3.30 -25.85
N GLY A 404 7.25 -3.14 -26.79
CA GLY A 404 7.99 -4.26 -27.37
C GLY A 404 8.75 -5.15 -26.37
N ALA A 405 9.61 -6.03 -26.88
CA ALA A 405 10.39 -6.96 -26.06
C ALA A 405 11.21 -6.32 -24.89
N SER A 406 11.31 -4.98 -24.80
CA SER A 406 11.80 -4.22 -23.64
C SER A 406 10.74 -4.08 -22.52
N TYR A 407 9.48 -3.82 -22.83
CA TYR A 407 8.41 -3.74 -21.82
C TYR A 407 7.98 -5.11 -21.29
N ALA A 408 8.13 -6.15 -22.12
CA ALA A 408 7.94 -7.54 -21.70
C ALA A 408 8.93 -7.98 -20.60
N ARG A 409 10.05 -7.26 -20.44
CA ARG A 409 11.12 -7.53 -19.48
C ARG A 409 11.15 -6.59 -18.27
N ALA A 410 10.26 -5.57 -18.24
CA ALA A 410 10.20 -4.51 -17.22
C ALA A 410 9.66 -5.00 -15.88
N SER A 411 10.50 -5.71 -15.16
CA SER A 411 10.20 -6.28 -13.86
C SER A 411 11.20 -5.72 -12.85
N SER A 412 10.80 -5.46 -11.62
CA SER A 412 11.76 -5.14 -10.55
C SER A 412 12.33 -6.39 -9.86
N LEU A 413 11.78 -7.56 -10.18
CA LEU A 413 12.27 -8.91 -9.84
C LEU A 413 11.65 -9.94 -10.80
N ALA A 414 12.27 -11.10 -11.02
CA ALA A 414 11.60 -12.17 -11.78
C ALA A 414 10.40 -12.74 -11.01
N ALA A 415 9.27 -12.88 -11.71
CA ALA A 415 8.08 -13.51 -11.16
C ALA A 415 8.26 -15.03 -11.03
N LYS A 416 7.82 -15.59 -9.90
CA LYS A 416 7.70 -17.03 -9.69
C LYS A 416 6.36 -17.52 -10.20
N SER A 417 6.21 -18.85 -10.37
CA SER A 417 4.92 -19.46 -10.71
C SER A 417 3.84 -19.05 -9.72
N SER A 418 2.68 -18.63 -10.24
CA SER A 418 1.50 -18.29 -9.44
C SER A 418 0.98 -19.46 -8.60
N SER A 419 1.31 -20.71 -8.99
CA SER A 419 1.01 -21.91 -8.19
C SER A 419 1.75 -21.94 -6.84
N LEU A 420 2.84 -21.20 -6.69
CA LEU A 420 3.63 -21.13 -5.46
C LEU A 420 3.19 -19.99 -4.53
N VAL A 421 2.31 -19.09 -4.99
CA VAL A 421 1.94 -17.87 -4.25
C VAL A 421 1.43 -18.18 -2.85
N GLY A 422 0.60 -19.21 -2.67
CA GLY A 422 0.13 -19.61 -1.34
C GLY A 422 1.26 -19.96 -0.37
N THR A 423 2.33 -20.61 -0.87
CA THR A 423 3.53 -20.88 -0.05
C THR A 423 4.36 -19.63 0.17
N LEU A 424 4.58 -18.83 -0.89
CA LEU A 424 5.41 -17.62 -0.85
C LEU A 424 4.86 -16.55 0.11
N THR A 425 3.54 -16.51 0.30
CA THR A 425 2.82 -15.53 1.13
C THR A 425 2.30 -16.11 2.44
N SER A 426 2.57 -17.40 2.73
CA SER A 426 2.08 -18.11 3.91
C SER A 426 2.45 -17.48 5.26
N ASN A 427 3.48 -16.64 5.29
CA ASN A 427 3.95 -15.93 6.48
C ASN A 427 3.76 -14.41 6.39
N ALA A 428 2.91 -13.93 5.49
CA ALA A 428 2.63 -12.50 5.37
C ALA A 428 2.10 -11.92 6.69
N GLY A 429 2.46 -10.68 6.99
CA GLY A 429 2.11 -9.98 8.23
C GLY A 429 3.24 -9.95 9.25
N ALA A 430 2.92 -9.41 10.43
CA ALA A 430 3.83 -9.30 11.55
C ALA A 430 4.28 -10.70 12.05
N LEU A 431 5.60 -10.88 12.14
CA LEU A 431 6.20 -12.18 12.44
C LEU A 431 6.30 -12.47 13.94
N ASN A 432 5.96 -13.69 14.33
CA ASN A 432 6.13 -14.21 15.69
C ASN A 432 7.53 -14.80 15.94
N CYS A 433 8.59 -14.00 15.68
CA CYS A 433 9.96 -14.47 15.88
C CYS A 433 10.26 -14.78 17.35
N ARG A 434 11.03 -15.86 17.62
CA ARG A 434 11.48 -16.19 18.98
C ARG A 434 13.00 -16.28 19.05
N ARG A 435 13.57 -15.77 20.15
CA ARG A 435 15.03 -15.80 20.39
C ARG A 435 15.55 -17.24 20.36
N GLY A 436 16.63 -17.47 19.62
CA GLY A 436 17.28 -18.78 19.52
C GLY A 436 16.56 -19.78 18.61
N ARG A 437 15.51 -19.34 17.91
CA ARG A 437 14.83 -20.09 16.85
C ARG A 437 14.94 -19.32 15.54
N GLN A 438 14.74 -20.01 14.42
CA GLN A 438 14.45 -19.33 13.17
C GLN A 438 13.19 -18.48 13.37
N CYS A 439 13.22 -17.28 12.82
CA CYS A 439 11.99 -16.58 12.54
C CYS A 439 11.45 -17.15 11.22
#